data_AF-A0A5B1QBP3-F1
#
_entry.id   AF-A0A5B1QBP3-F1
#
_cell.length_a   1.000
_cell.length_b   1.000
_cell.length_c   1.000
_cell.angle_alpha   90.00
_cell.angle_beta   90.00
_cell.angle_gamma   90.00
#
_symmetry.space_group_name_H-M   'P 1'
#
loop_
_entity.id
_entity.type
_entity.pdbx_description
1 polymer ?
#
loop_
_entity_poly.entity_id
_entity_poly.type
_entity_poly.pdbx_seq_one_letter_code
_entity_poly.pdbx_strand_id
1 'polypeptide(L)'
;MDATSSDSGGAGAVSGVSKTAPKPGFRAHAAAPPPAPRVHAPPPSASPARGPPRINLGTKPTSVSPALVEDDLEMSYPPPTEHGCTALDIAYYFHPSTHWTEAWYSKPKGLPTPLQNEGRVRWRANTSWVGTTQTLYAGFLFADLSICWFSVTYDKVTPADPNDAAAVQRHAEYLPRPAPMDGAALRAAHDTYGEIVAAFAESFAGTGRFCARGECWDLANEALAHAARLLPAAPPVGSIARTHGHLIFKGTPRAGRWYGGDDRVRRGDVVEWRLARLDLPRGAYASFGNPDHTAVITADAVPTRTPVHGGALHPSELVQLEVVEQGVDSPPVKKTYPLAGFKDGEVWIYRPVGMQAYVGAELAPTPPAGVRTLTL
;
A
#
# COMPACT_ATOMS: atom_id res chain seq x y z
N MET A 1 -32.60 5.98 12.22
CA MET A 1 -33.58 5.00 12.74
C MET A 1 -32.91 4.30 13.89
N ASP A 2 -33.16 4.82 15.08
CA ASP A 2 -32.63 4.31 16.34
C ASP A 2 -33.43 3.10 16.80
N ALA A 3 -32.76 2.10 17.34
CA ALA A 3 -33.37 1.07 18.18
C ALA A 3 -32.34 0.57 19.21
N THR A 4 -32.61 0.94 20.46
CA THR A 4 -31.94 0.54 21.69
C THR A 4 -32.46 -0.79 22.24
N SER A 5 -31.63 -1.43 23.08
CA SER A 5 -31.98 -2.20 24.29
C SER A 5 -32.49 -3.64 24.15
N SER A 6 -31.76 -4.59 24.76
CA SER A 6 -32.16 -5.17 26.05
C SER A 6 -31.10 -6.11 26.63
N ASP A 7 -30.84 -5.90 27.91
CA ASP A 7 -29.98 -6.60 28.86
C ASP A 7 -30.78 -7.67 29.62
N SER A 8 -30.17 -8.82 29.95
CA SER A 8 -30.58 -9.65 31.09
C SER A 8 -29.54 -10.74 31.42
N GLY A 9 -28.82 -10.55 32.53
CA GLY A 9 -28.86 -11.45 33.69
C GLY A 9 -28.05 -12.76 33.66
N GLY A 10 -27.12 -12.90 34.61
CA GLY A 10 -26.52 -14.19 34.96
C GLY A 10 -25.42 -14.11 36.02
N ALA A 11 -25.82 -13.96 37.29
CA ALA A 11 -24.92 -14.03 38.44
C ALA A 11 -24.55 -15.47 38.78
N GLY A 12 -23.27 -15.72 39.09
CA GLY A 12 -22.78 -17.00 39.61
C GLY A 12 -21.41 -16.83 40.25
N ALA A 13 -21.39 -16.67 41.57
CA ALA A 13 -20.18 -16.61 42.39
C ALA A 13 -19.85 -18.00 42.95
N VAL A 14 -18.58 -18.43 42.88
CA VAL A 14 -18.03 -19.45 43.79
C VAL A 14 -16.59 -19.06 44.17
N SER A 15 -16.35 -19.03 45.47
CA SER A 15 -15.10 -18.73 46.15
C SER A 15 -14.10 -19.89 46.09
N GLY A 16 -12.80 -19.56 46.05
CA GLY A 16 -11.73 -20.50 46.36
C GLY A 16 -10.48 -19.77 46.85
N VAL A 17 -10.32 -19.70 48.18
CA VAL A 17 -9.14 -19.16 48.87
C VAL A 17 -8.10 -20.26 49.04
N SER A 18 -6.84 -19.99 48.74
CA SER A 18 -5.70 -20.64 49.42
C SER A 18 -4.51 -19.70 49.53
N LYS A 19 -4.05 -19.54 50.77
CA LYS A 19 -2.87 -18.80 51.21
C LYS A 19 -1.68 -19.76 51.26
N THR A 20 -0.49 -19.32 50.82
CA THR A 20 0.80 -19.64 51.48
C THR A 20 1.92 -18.68 51.06
N ALA A 21 2.41 -17.98 52.09
CA ALA A 21 3.71 -17.39 52.47
C ALA A 21 4.97 -17.34 51.54
N PRO A 22 5.97 -16.47 51.87
CA PRO A 22 6.87 -15.79 50.91
C PRO A 22 8.41 -16.00 51.05
N LYS A 23 9.16 -15.46 50.06
CA LYS A 23 10.60 -15.01 50.02
C LYS A 23 11.70 -16.10 50.04
N PRO A 24 12.92 -15.87 49.49
CA PRO A 24 13.72 -14.62 49.35
C PRO A 24 14.12 -14.30 47.88
N GLY A 25 14.43 -13.06 47.45
CA GLY A 25 15.38 -12.10 48.00
C GLY A 25 16.65 -12.07 47.12
N PHE A 26 16.54 -11.63 45.87
CA PHE A 26 17.71 -11.36 45.02
C PHE A 26 18.06 -9.88 45.04
N ARG A 27 19.31 -9.62 45.46
CA ARG A 27 19.94 -8.30 45.55
C ARG A 27 20.05 -7.65 44.18
N ALA A 28 19.63 -6.39 44.12
CA ALA A 28 20.00 -5.45 43.09
C ALA A 28 21.52 -5.18 43.14
N HIS A 29 22.22 -5.42 42.04
CA HIS A 29 23.53 -4.83 41.82
C HIS A 29 23.32 -3.42 41.26
N ALA A 30 23.85 -2.45 42.00
CA ALA A 30 23.82 -1.04 41.68
C ALA A 30 24.52 -0.75 40.35
N ALA A 31 23.87 0.11 39.57
CA ALA A 31 24.40 0.70 38.34
C ALA A 31 25.69 1.48 38.61
N ALA A 32 26.68 1.30 37.73
CA ALA A 32 27.84 2.18 37.67
C ALA A 32 27.42 3.57 37.14
N PRO A 33 27.95 4.67 37.69
CA PRO A 33 27.61 6.01 37.26
C PRO A 33 28.18 6.32 35.85
N PRO A 34 27.46 7.13 35.05
CA PRO A 34 27.92 7.53 33.72
C PRO A 34 29.14 8.47 33.79
N PRO A 35 30.11 8.36 32.85
CA PRO A 35 31.18 9.34 32.73
C PRO A 35 30.63 10.70 32.25
N ALA A 36 31.22 11.76 32.80
CA ALA A 36 30.83 13.16 32.65
C ALA A 36 30.90 13.68 31.19
N PRO A 37 30.07 14.69 30.83
CA PRO A 37 30.05 15.30 29.51
C PRO A 37 31.33 16.10 29.22
N ARG A 38 31.90 15.92 28.02
CA ARG A 38 32.95 16.82 27.50
C ARG A 38 32.29 18.06 26.91
N VAL A 39 32.66 19.21 27.49
CA VAL A 39 32.33 20.56 27.03
C VAL A 39 33.58 21.17 26.38
N HIS A 40 33.36 22.11 25.44
CA HIS A 40 34.29 23.05 24.76
C HIS A 40 34.70 22.63 23.34
N ALA A 41 34.62 23.46 22.28
CA ALA A 41 34.36 24.91 22.15
C ALA A 41 33.79 25.24 20.74
N PRO A 42 33.18 26.43 20.50
CA PRO A 42 32.68 26.86 19.20
C PRO A 42 33.74 27.71 18.43
N PRO A 43 33.41 28.34 17.28
CA PRO A 43 33.97 28.12 15.94
C PRO A 43 35.02 29.18 15.51
N PRO A 44 35.46 29.18 14.24
CA PRO A 44 35.54 30.45 13.54
C PRO A 44 34.64 30.53 12.30
N SER A 45 33.87 31.61 12.30
CA SER A 45 33.13 32.17 11.17
C SER A 45 34.10 32.82 10.18
N ALA A 46 33.90 32.58 8.88
CA ALA A 46 34.41 33.45 7.83
C ALA A 46 33.38 33.50 6.69
N SER A 47 32.76 34.67 6.55
CA SER A 47 31.83 35.09 5.50
C SER A 47 32.60 35.48 4.20
N PRO A 48 32.01 36.21 3.24
CA PRO A 48 31.31 35.68 2.07
C PRO A 48 31.93 36.19 0.75
N ALA A 49 31.92 35.40 -0.33
CA ALA A 49 31.90 35.92 -1.70
C ALA A 49 31.94 34.77 -2.71
N ARG A 50 30.79 34.45 -3.30
CA ARG A 50 30.65 34.04 -4.71
C ARG A 50 29.16 34.08 -5.01
N GLY A 51 28.77 35.04 -5.84
CA GLY A 51 27.40 35.16 -6.33
C GLY A 51 26.94 33.89 -7.05
N PRO A 52 25.63 33.78 -7.33
CA PRO A 52 25.06 32.59 -7.94
C PRO A 52 25.75 32.31 -9.29
N PRO A 53 26.08 31.04 -9.59
CA PRO A 53 26.65 30.67 -10.89
C PRO A 53 25.68 31.05 -12.01
N ARG A 54 26.22 31.57 -13.12
CA ARG A 54 25.46 31.97 -14.30
C ARG A 54 24.72 30.75 -14.87
N ILE A 55 23.40 30.85 -14.99
CA ILE A 55 22.55 29.82 -15.58
C ILE A 55 22.84 29.78 -17.08
N ASN A 56 23.26 28.62 -17.57
CA ASN A 56 23.50 28.38 -18.99
C ASN A 56 22.15 28.07 -19.65
N LEU A 57 21.61 29.02 -20.43
CA LEU A 57 20.30 28.88 -21.11
C LEU A 57 20.39 28.04 -22.41
N GLY A 58 21.52 27.38 -22.66
CA GLY A 58 21.82 26.64 -23.89
C GLY A 58 21.47 25.16 -23.88
N THR A 59 20.92 24.59 -22.81
CA THR A 59 20.50 23.18 -22.77
C THR A 59 18.99 23.09 -22.81
N LYS A 60 18.44 22.92 -24.02
CA LYS A 60 17.08 22.42 -24.21
C LYS A 60 17.02 21.03 -23.56
N PRO A 61 16.10 20.75 -22.61
CA PRO A 61 15.91 19.40 -22.14
C PRO A 61 15.50 18.56 -23.35
N THR A 62 16.40 17.68 -23.80
CA THR A 62 15.98 16.57 -24.63
C THR A 62 14.99 15.82 -23.77
N SER A 63 13.71 15.86 -24.15
CA SER A 63 12.71 14.93 -23.64
C SER A 63 13.20 13.55 -24.08
N VAL A 64 14.01 12.94 -23.24
CA VAL A 64 14.21 11.51 -23.28
C VAL A 64 12.89 11.00 -22.75
N SER A 65 11.97 10.61 -23.65
CA SER A 65 10.92 9.69 -23.27
C SER A 65 11.64 8.56 -22.53
N PRO A 66 11.34 8.31 -21.24
CA PRO A 66 11.97 7.20 -20.56
C PRO A 66 11.66 5.98 -21.41
N ALA A 67 12.70 5.34 -21.95
CA ALA A 67 12.55 4.03 -22.54
C ALA A 67 11.87 3.21 -21.45
N LEU A 68 10.64 2.76 -21.72
CA LEU A 68 9.98 1.75 -20.90
C LEU A 68 10.98 0.60 -20.84
N VAL A 69 11.67 0.47 -19.71
CA VAL A 69 12.42 -0.75 -19.42
C VAL A 69 11.32 -1.79 -19.32
N GLU A 70 11.12 -2.55 -20.41
CA GLU A 70 10.19 -3.66 -20.40
C GLU A 70 10.54 -4.54 -19.21
N ASP A 71 9.58 -4.66 -18.30
CA ASP A 71 9.76 -5.44 -17.11
C ASP A 71 9.54 -6.90 -17.47
N ASP A 72 10.59 -7.56 -17.96
CA ASP A 72 10.59 -8.98 -18.30
C ASP A 72 10.27 -9.91 -17.11
N LEU A 73 10.17 -9.37 -15.89
CA LEU A 73 9.76 -10.13 -14.73
C LEU A 73 8.24 -10.25 -14.72
N GLU A 74 7.75 -11.28 -15.41
CA GLU A 74 6.36 -11.70 -15.36
C GLU A 74 6.02 -12.11 -13.92
N MET A 75 5.05 -11.40 -13.33
CA MET A 75 4.54 -11.65 -11.99
C MET A 75 3.05 -11.86 -12.09
N SER A 76 2.47 -12.64 -11.19
CA SER A 76 1.02 -12.89 -11.18
C SER A 76 0.17 -11.68 -10.75
N TYR A 77 0.81 -10.59 -10.28
CA TYR A 77 0.16 -9.40 -9.77
C TYR A 77 1.00 -8.11 -9.94
N PRO A 78 0.35 -6.95 -10.22
CA PRO A 78 -1.04 -6.85 -10.66
C PRO A 78 -1.23 -7.58 -12.00
N PRO A 79 -2.46 -8.01 -12.36
CA PRO A 79 -2.70 -8.64 -13.65
C PRO A 79 -2.19 -7.76 -14.80
N PRO A 80 -1.70 -8.37 -15.91
CA PRO A 80 -1.36 -7.63 -17.10
C PRO A 80 -2.52 -6.74 -17.57
N THR A 81 -2.17 -5.57 -18.11
CA THR A 81 -3.11 -4.56 -18.61
C THR A 81 -2.92 -4.43 -20.12
N GLU A 82 -4.00 -4.20 -20.86
CA GLU A 82 -3.92 -4.09 -22.32
C GLU A 82 -3.31 -2.75 -22.76
N HIS A 83 -3.61 -1.67 -22.04
CA HIS A 83 -3.23 -0.30 -22.39
C HIS A 83 -2.18 0.30 -21.44
N GLY A 84 -1.57 -0.53 -20.58
CA GLY A 84 -0.44 -0.15 -19.72
C GLY A 84 -0.79 0.17 -18.26
N CYS A 85 -2.05 0.49 -17.94
CA CYS A 85 -2.54 0.52 -16.56
C CYS A 85 -4.05 0.20 -16.50
N THR A 86 -4.50 -0.29 -15.34
CA THR A 86 -5.89 -0.75 -15.18
C THR A 86 -6.89 0.39 -15.37
N ALA A 87 -6.59 1.60 -14.88
CA ALA A 87 -7.48 2.74 -15.08
C ALA A 87 -7.69 3.11 -16.56
N LEU A 88 -6.69 2.93 -17.41
CA LEU A 88 -6.80 3.20 -18.84
C LEU A 88 -7.63 2.12 -19.55
N ASP A 89 -7.45 0.84 -19.18
CA ASP A 89 -8.31 -0.25 -19.66
C ASP A 89 -9.79 0.03 -19.35
N ILE A 90 -10.08 0.54 -18.15
CA ILE A 90 -11.43 0.96 -17.78
C ILE A 90 -11.87 2.21 -18.54
N ALA A 91 -11.01 3.20 -18.77
CA ALA A 91 -11.36 4.36 -19.58
C ALA A 91 -11.79 3.95 -21.01
N TYR A 92 -11.12 2.95 -21.61
CA TYR A 92 -11.50 2.40 -22.92
C TYR A 92 -12.89 1.75 -22.92
N TYR A 93 -13.31 1.15 -21.80
CA TYR A 93 -14.68 0.65 -21.66
C TYR A 93 -15.74 1.76 -21.79
N PHE A 94 -15.43 2.99 -21.38
CA PHE A 94 -16.33 4.15 -21.46
C PHE A 94 -16.23 4.94 -22.77
N HIS A 95 -15.28 4.62 -23.64
CA HIS A 95 -15.15 5.28 -24.93
C HIS A 95 -16.44 5.11 -25.77
N PRO A 96 -16.90 6.14 -26.52
CA PRO A 96 -18.16 6.06 -27.28
C PRO A 96 -18.21 4.97 -28.34
N SER A 97 -17.06 4.49 -28.84
CA SER A 97 -17.00 3.38 -29.79
C SER A 97 -17.14 2.00 -29.15
N THR A 98 -17.11 1.90 -27.81
CA THR A 98 -17.19 0.62 -27.11
C THR A 98 -18.65 0.22 -26.91
N HIS A 99 -19.03 -0.91 -27.48
CA HIS A 99 -20.39 -1.42 -27.39
C HIS A 99 -20.68 -2.03 -26.02
N TRP A 100 -21.72 -1.56 -25.34
CA TRP A 100 -22.24 -2.13 -24.09
C TRP A 100 -23.41 -3.06 -24.37
N THR A 101 -23.39 -4.24 -23.77
CA THR A 101 -24.45 -5.24 -23.89
C THR A 101 -25.64 -4.97 -22.98
N GLU A 102 -25.46 -4.14 -21.94
CA GLU A 102 -26.48 -3.83 -20.95
C GLU A 102 -26.39 -2.41 -20.40
N ALA A 103 -27.53 -1.83 -20.04
CA ALA A 103 -27.62 -0.58 -19.29
C ALA A 103 -27.38 -0.82 -17.78
N TRP A 104 -26.20 -1.35 -17.42
CA TRP A 104 -25.84 -1.68 -16.03
C TRP A 104 -26.04 -0.49 -15.07
N TYR A 105 -25.84 0.75 -15.55
CA TYR A 105 -25.97 1.99 -14.78
C TYR A 105 -27.39 2.27 -14.28
N SER A 106 -28.42 1.65 -14.86
CA SER A 106 -29.81 1.78 -14.39
C SER A 106 -30.19 0.75 -13.32
N LYS A 107 -29.31 -0.23 -13.05
CA LYS A 107 -29.56 -1.30 -12.07
C LYS A 107 -29.14 -0.87 -10.66
N PRO A 108 -29.86 -1.29 -9.61
CA PRO A 108 -29.41 -1.09 -8.22
C PRO A 108 -28.04 -1.72 -8.01
N LYS A 109 -27.07 -0.92 -7.52
CA LYS A 109 -25.66 -1.33 -7.35
C LYS A 109 -25.00 -1.84 -8.64
N GLY A 110 -25.48 -1.38 -9.79
CA GLY A 110 -24.88 -1.69 -11.08
C GLY A 110 -23.43 -1.21 -11.15
N LEU A 111 -22.54 -2.11 -11.54
CA LEU A 111 -21.15 -1.83 -11.89
C LEU A 111 -20.94 -2.15 -13.37
N PRO A 112 -20.04 -1.42 -14.06
CA PRO A 112 -19.67 -1.76 -15.42
C PRO A 112 -19.09 -3.17 -15.46
N THR A 113 -19.33 -3.92 -16.54
CA THR A 113 -18.97 -5.34 -16.66
C THR A 113 -17.51 -5.66 -16.26
N PRO A 114 -16.49 -4.87 -16.65
CA PRO A 114 -15.11 -5.12 -16.23
C PRO A 114 -14.86 -5.02 -14.71
N LEU A 115 -15.76 -4.37 -13.97
CA LEU A 115 -15.68 -4.20 -12.52
C LEU A 115 -16.67 -5.11 -11.77
N GLN A 116 -17.51 -5.86 -12.48
CA GLN A 116 -18.37 -6.86 -11.87
C GLN A 116 -17.45 -8.01 -11.38
N ASN A 117 -17.41 -8.20 -10.06
CA ASN A 117 -16.54 -9.16 -9.35
C ASN A 117 -15.07 -8.74 -9.15
N GLU A 118 -14.70 -7.50 -9.49
CA GLU A 118 -13.37 -7.01 -9.16
C GLU A 118 -13.29 -6.65 -7.68
N GLY A 119 -12.79 -7.59 -6.86
CA GLY A 119 -12.61 -7.40 -5.42
C GLY A 119 -11.38 -6.54 -5.06
N ARG A 120 -10.55 -6.17 -6.04
CA ARG A 120 -9.24 -5.54 -5.84
C ARG A 120 -9.24 -4.04 -6.11
N VAL A 121 -10.37 -3.39 -5.86
CA VAL A 121 -10.54 -1.94 -6.06
C VAL A 121 -11.09 -1.27 -4.81
N ARG A 122 -10.73 0.00 -4.64
CA ARG A 122 -11.43 0.92 -3.74
C ARG A 122 -12.20 1.91 -4.60
N TRP A 123 -13.44 2.20 -4.25
CA TRP A 123 -14.24 3.13 -5.04
C TRP A 123 -15.13 4.04 -4.19
N ARG A 124 -15.54 5.12 -4.82
CA ARG A 124 -16.52 6.09 -4.34
C ARG A 124 -17.43 6.43 -5.50
N ALA A 125 -18.73 6.51 -5.24
CA ALA A 125 -19.68 6.98 -6.23
C ALA A 125 -20.63 7.99 -5.62
N ASN A 126 -21.22 8.78 -6.51
CA ASN A 126 -22.30 9.69 -6.20
C ASN A 126 -23.27 9.73 -7.40
N THR A 127 -24.51 10.10 -7.12
CA THR A 127 -25.53 10.27 -8.16
C THR A 127 -26.11 11.67 -8.02
N SER A 128 -26.33 12.33 -9.15
CA SER A 128 -27.08 13.57 -9.22
C SER A 128 -28.28 13.40 -10.16
N TRP A 129 -29.33 14.21 -9.96
CA TRP A 129 -30.48 14.23 -10.84
C TRP A 129 -30.96 15.66 -11.10
N VAL A 130 -31.41 15.89 -12.33
CA VAL A 130 -32.11 17.11 -12.74
C VAL A 130 -33.31 16.68 -13.58
N GLY A 131 -34.52 16.79 -13.02
CA GLY A 131 -35.72 16.25 -13.66
C GLY A 131 -35.67 14.72 -13.80
N THR A 132 -35.76 14.23 -15.05
CA THR A 132 -35.64 12.81 -15.39
C THR A 132 -34.21 12.39 -15.72
N THR A 133 -33.31 13.35 -15.95
CA THR A 133 -31.90 13.10 -16.21
C THR A 133 -31.17 12.74 -14.92
N GLN A 134 -30.48 11.61 -14.92
CA GLN A 134 -29.63 11.14 -13.84
C GLN A 134 -28.18 11.06 -14.33
N THR A 135 -27.25 11.55 -13.54
CA THR A 135 -25.82 11.36 -13.76
C THR A 135 -25.21 10.55 -12.62
N LEU A 136 -24.66 9.39 -12.96
CA LEU A 136 -23.82 8.59 -12.08
C LEU A 136 -22.38 9.08 -12.22
N TYR A 137 -21.70 9.29 -11.09
CA TYR A 137 -20.26 9.56 -11.02
C TYR A 137 -19.61 8.47 -10.18
N ALA A 138 -18.46 7.98 -10.61
CA ALA A 138 -17.66 7.08 -9.77
C ALA A 138 -16.16 7.26 -10.02
N GLY A 139 -15.39 7.14 -8.94
CA GLY A 139 -13.94 7.02 -8.97
C GLY A 139 -13.51 5.66 -8.42
N PHE A 140 -12.60 5.00 -9.13
CA PHE A 140 -12.03 3.70 -8.80
C PHE A 140 -10.51 3.81 -8.73
N LEU A 141 -9.95 3.37 -7.59
CA LEU A 141 -8.53 3.20 -7.36
C LEU A 141 -8.18 1.72 -7.42
N PHE A 142 -7.23 1.37 -8.27
CA PHE A 142 -6.86 0.00 -8.58
C PHE A 142 -5.63 -0.47 -7.81
N ALA A 143 -5.41 -1.79 -7.85
CA ALA A 143 -4.22 -2.47 -7.36
C ALA A 143 -2.89 -1.85 -7.83
N ASP A 144 -2.82 -1.36 -9.06
CA ASP A 144 -1.62 -0.73 -9.60
C ASP A 144 -1.52 0.78 -9.29
N LEU A 145 -2.40 1.26 -8.40
CA LEU A 145 -2.56 2.64 -7.93
C LEU A 145 -2.94 3.65 -9.01
N SER A 146 -3.28 3.20 -10.21
CA SER A 146 -3.97 4.05 -11.18
C SER A 146 -5.40 4.37 -10.69
N ILE A 147 -5.95 5.51 -11.12
CA ILE A 147 -7.32 5.93 -10.77
C ILE A 147 -8.11 6.19 -12.05
N CYS A 148 -9.32 5.65 -12.16
CA CYS A 148 -10.28 6.03 -13.19
C CYS A 148 -11.48 6.72 -12.54
N TRP A 149 -11.85 7.88 -13.05
CA TRP A 149 -13.16 8.49 -12.83
C TRP A 149 -14.00 8.35 -14.09
N PHE A 150 -15.28 8.07 -13.91
CA PHE A 150 -16.22 8.07 -15.02
C PHE A 150 -17.55 8.70 -14.62
N SER A 151 -18.30 9.12 -15.63
CA SER A 151 -19.69 9.50 -15.48
C SER A 151 -20.57 8.93 -16.58
N VAL A 152 -21.81 8.60 -16.22
CA VAL A 152 -22.86 8.20 -17.16
C VAL A 152 -24.10 9.04 -16.91
N THR A 153 -24.51 9.81 -17.91
CA THR A 153 -25.73 10.62 -17.88
C THR A 153 -26.78 10.00 -18.79
N TYR A 154 -27.99 9.79 -18.26
CA TYR A 154 -29.09 9.13 -18.97
C TYR A 154 -30.46 9.56 -18.43
N ASP A 155 -31.53 9.33 -19.20
CA ASP A 155 -32.91 9.50 -18.72
C ASP A 155 -33.35 8.25 -17.92
N LYS A 156 -33.76 8.44 -16.66
CA LYS A 156 -34.13 7.32 -15.78
C LYS A 156 -35.54 6.76 -16.03
N VAL A 157 -36.38 7.50 -16.76
CA VAL A 157 -37.80 7.18 -16.99
C VAL A 157 -37.98 6.53 -18.35
N THR A 158 -37.23 6.98 -19.36
CA THR A 158 -37.31 6.48 -20.72
C THR A 158 -36.11 5.58 -21.00
N PRO A 159 -36.28 4.24 -21.03
CA PRO A 159 -35.18 3.35 -21.39
C PRO A 159 -34.69 3.66 -22.80
N ALA A 160 -33.38 3.81 -22.95
CA ALA A 160 -32.72 3.98 -24.24
C ALA A 160 -31.74 2.83 -24.47
N ASP A 161 -31.35 2.61 -25.73
CA ASP A 161 -30.20 1.78 -26.06
C ASP A 161 -28.98 2.36 -25.32
N PRO A 162 -28.24 1.58 -24.51
CA PRO A 162 -27.05 2.08 -23.83
C PRO A 162 -26.03 2.68 -24.80
N ASN A 163 -26.04 2.28 -26.08
CA ASN A 163 -25.12 2.72 -27.13
C ASN A 163 -25.63 3.91 -27.96
N ASP A 164 -26.82 4.43 -27.68
CA ASP A 164 -27.27 5.70 -28.28
C ASP A 164 -26.60 6.88 -27.56
N ALA A 165 -25.56 7.44 -28.19
CA ALA A 165 -24.79 8.56 -27.65
C ALA A 165 -25.62 9.85 -27.45
N ALA A 166 -26.78 9.99 -28.10
CA ALA A 166 -27.68 11.12 -27.88
C ALA A 166 -28.48 10.96 -26.58
N ALA A 167 -28.83 9.72 -26.21
CA ALA A 167 -29.61 9.40 -25.01
C ALA A 167 -28.74 9.08 -23.79
N VAL A 168 -27.53 8.56 -24.00
CA VAL A 168 -26.61 8.09 -22.95
C VAL A 168 -25.22 8.68 -23.17
N GLN A 169 -24.87 9.66 -22.36
CA GLN A 169 -23.56 10.30 -22.41
C GLN A 169 -22.61 9.60 -21.46
N ARG A 170 -21.44 9.22 -21.97
CA ARG A 170 -20.39 8.51 -21.23
C ARG A 170 -19.14 9.37 -21.25
N HIS A 171 -18.45 9.44 -20.12
CA HIS A 171 -17.18 10.16 -19.99
C HIS A 171 -16.28 9.43 -19.02
N ALA A 172 -14.97 9.41 -19.29
CA ALA A 172 -13.98 8.87 -18.39
C ALA A 172 -12.69 9.69 -18.44
N GLU A 173 -12.07 9.81 -17.27
CA GLU A 173 -10.78 10.43 -17.06
C GLU A 173 -9.95 9.53 -16.15
N TYR A 174 -8.63 9.60 -16.25
CA TYR A 174 -7.78 8.73 -15.44
C TYR A 174 -6.46 9.38 -15.03
N LEU A 175 -5.88 8.83 -13.97
CA LEU A 175 -4.46 8.94 -13.64
C LEU A 175 -3.78 7.60 -13.93
N PRO A 176 -2.64 7.60 -14.63
CA PRO A 176 -1.88 6.38 -14.87
C PRO A 176 -1.28 5.85 -13.56
N ARG A 177 -0.64 4.69 -13.63
CA ARG A 177 0.21 4.20 -12.54
C ARG A 177 1.21 5.30 -12.12
N PRO A 178 1.32 5.61 -10.82
CA PRO A 178 2.30 6.58 -10.35
C PRO A 178 3.73 6.19 -10.74
N ALA A 179 4.53 7.18 -11.13
CA ALA A 179 5.94 6.96 -11.41
C ALA A 179 6.71 6.61 -10.12
N PRO A 180 7.75 5.77 -10.18
CA PRO A 180 8.57 5.45 -9.02
C PRO A 180 9.17 6.71 -8.36
N MET A 181 9.15 6.74 -7.04
CA MET A 181 9.65 7.87 -6.25
C MET A 181 11.17 7.85 -6.15
N ASP A 182 11.77 9.04 -6.07
CA ASP A 182 13.19 9.17 -5.79
C ASP A 182 13.54 8.78 -4.33
N GLY A 183 14.83 8.64 -4.05
CA GLY A 183 15.29 8.21 -2.73
C GLY A 183 15.00 9.22 -1.61
N ALA A 184 14.95 10.52 -1.91
CA ALA A 184 14.67 11.53 -0.89
C ALA A 184 13.20 11.48 -0.45
N ALA A 185 12.29 11.36 -1.42
CA ALA A 185 10.87 11.23 -1.18
C ALA A 185 10.54 9.90 -0.47
N LEU A 186 11.21 8.81 -0.84
CA LEU A 186 11.05 7.51 -0.16
C LEU A 186 11.59 7.49 1.27
N ARG A 187 12.66 8.22 1.56
CA ARG A 187 13.15 8.41 2.94
C ARG A 187 12.19 9.25 3.76
N ALA A 188 11.71 10.38 3.21
CA ALA A 188 10.73 11.21 3.89
C ALA A 188 9.43 10.44 4.21
N ALA A 189 8.99 9.57 3.29
CA ALA A 189 7.85 8.69 3.54
C ALA A 189 8.13 7.70 4.68
N HIS A 190 9.32 7.09 4.72
CA HIS A 190 9.70 6.24 5.84
C HIS A 190 9.74 7.00 7.17
N ASP A 191 10.34 8.19 7.20
CA ASP A 191 10.39 9.03 8.42
C ASP A 191 8.98 9.40 8.91
N THR A 192 8.02 9.51 7.99
CA THR A 192 6.63 9.85 8.29
C THR A 192 5.81 8.64 8.78
N TYR A 193 5.92 7.50 8.09
CA TYR A 193 5.01 6.36 8.29
C TYR A 193 5.67 5.13 8.92
N GLY A 194 6.97 4.94 8.70
CA GLY A 194 7.68 3.69 8.98
C GLY A 194 7.59 3.27 10.44
N GLU A 195 7.93 4.17 11.36
CA GLU A 195 7.85 3.88 12.80
C GLU A 195 6.41 3.66 13.27
N ILE A 196 5.45 4.43 12.77
CA ILE A 196 4.04 4.27 13.15
C ILE A 196 3.53 2.88 12.77
N VAL A 197 3.80 2.44 11.54
CA VAL A 197 3.37 1.15 11.02
C VAL A 197 4.05 -0.01 11.75
N ALA A 198 5.38 0.06 11.95
CA ALA A 198 6.12 -0.99 12.64
C ALA A 198 5.76 -1.09 14.12
N ALA A 199 5.68 0.05 14.84
CA ALA A 199 5.33 0.06 16.26
C ALA A 199 3.89 -0.44 16.50
N PHE A 200 2.95 -0.11 15.60
CA PHE A 200 1.61 -0.67 15.64
C PHE A 200 1.64 -2.20 15.58
N ALA A 201 2.35 -2.78 14.59
CA ALA A 201 2.45 -4.22 14.44
C ALA A 201 3.12 -4.89 15.65
N GLU A 202 4.23 -4.34 16.12
CA GLU A 202 4.97 -4.85 17.28
C GLU A 202 4.17 -4.77 18.59
N SER A 203 3.24 -3.84 18.72
CA SER A 203 2.38 -3.72 19.92
C SER A 203 1.50 -4.95 20.16
N PHE A 204 1.25 -5.77 19.13
CA PHE A 204 0.53 -7.04 19.26
C PHE A 204 1.48 -8.24 19.46
N ALA A 205 2.76 -8.11 19.11
CA ALA A 205 3.70 -9.22 19.14
C ALA A 205 3.88 -9.75 20.58
N GLY A 206 3.66 -11.06 20.76
CA GLY A 206 3.80 -11.72 22.07
C GLY A 206 2.65 -11.44 23.06
N THR A 207 1.62 -10.69 22.67
CA THR A 207 0.45 -10.45 23.53
C THR A 207 -0.54 -11.62 23.57
N GLY A 208 -0.46 -12.54 22.60
CA GLY A 208 -1.44 -13.61 22.40
C GLY A 208 -2.78 -13.12 21.84
N ARG A 209 -2.92 -11.84 21.48
CA ARG A 209 -4.15 -11.25 20.92
C ARG A 209 -4.01 -11.02 19.42
N PHE A 210 -5.03 -11.39 18.65
CA PHE A 210 -5.10 -11.11 17.22
C PHE A 210 -5.33 -9.61 16.94
N CYS A 211 -4.78 -9.13 15.83
CA CYS A 211 -5.15 -7.85 15.24
C CYS A 211 -6.40 -8.04 14.37
N ALA A 212 -7.43 -7.23 14.62
CA ALA A 212 -8.75 -7.32 14.00
C ALA A 212 -9.32 -8.75 13.99
N ARG A 213 -9.57 -9.35 12.81
CA ARG A 213 -10.17 -10.70 12.70
C ARG A 213 -9.12 -11.81 12.77
N GLY A 214 -7.83 -11.45 12.80
CA GLY A 214 -6.72 -12.41 12.83
C GLY A 214 -6.21 -12.83 11.45
N GLU A 215 -6.71 -12.24 10.36
CA GLU A 215 -6.21 -12.54 9.01
C GLU A 215 -4.80 -11.96 8.82
N CYS A 216 -3.95 -12.58 7.99
CA CYS A 216 -2.58 -12.11 7.78
C CYS A 216 -2.50 -10.64 7.32
N TRP A 217 -3.43 -10.24 6.44
CA TRP A 217 -3.51 -8.88 5.90
C TRP A 217 -4.10 -7.84 6.85
N ASP A 218 -4.83 -8.26 7.89
CA ASP A 218 -5.45 -7.34 8.86
C ASP A 218 -4.39 -6.49 9.55
N LEU A 219 -3.23 -7.07 9.87
CA LEU A 219 -2.17 -6.38 10.60
C LEU A 219 -1.63 -5.17 9.81
N ALA A 220 -1.30 -5.35 8.53
CA ALA A 220 -0.81 -4.26 7.69
C ALA A 220 -1.91 -3.25 7.38
N ASN A 221 -3.14 -3.71 7.11
CA ASN A 221 -4.29 -2.83 6.85
C ASN A 221 -4.59 -1.93 8.06
N GLU A 222 -4.66 -2.50 9.26
CA GLU A 222 -4.93 -1.72 10.48
C GLU A 222 -3.77 -0.80 10.86
N ALA A 223 -2.52 -1.18 10.59
CA ALA A 223 -1.36 -0.31 10.78
C ALA A 223 -1.43 0.94 9.89
N LEU A 224 -1.76 0.77 8.60
CA LEU A 224 -1.95 1.88 7.66
C LEU A 224 -3.17 2.74 8.05
N ALA A 225 -4.28 2.13 8.47
CA ALA A 225 -5.46 2.85 8.96
C ALA A 225 -5.14 3.63 10.26
N HIS A 226 -4.31 3.07 11.14
CA HIS A 226 -3.84 3.76 12.33
C HIS A 226 -2.97 4.97 11.98
N ALA A 227 -2.01 4.81 11.06
CA ALA A 227 -1.21 5.93 10.55
C ALA A 227 -2.08 7.02 9.91
N ALA A 228 -3.12 6.65 9.14
CA ALA A 228 -4.06 7.62 8.56
C ALA A 228 -4.84 8.41 9.62
N ARG A 229 -5.20 7.80 10.76
CA ARG A 229 -5.86 8.49 11.88
C ARG A 229 -4.92 9.46 12.60
N LEU A 230 -3.64 9.12 12.74
CA LEU A 230 -2.64 10.00 13.36
C LEU A 230 -2.19 11.13 12.44
N LEU A 231 -2.20 10.90 11.13
CA LEU A 231 -1.71 11.83 10.10
C LEU A 231 -2.83 12.18 9.10
N PRO A 232 -3.94 12.80 9.52
CA PRO A 232 -5.08 13.06 8.64
C PRO A 232 -4.78 14.04 7.50
N ALA A 233 -3.73 14.88 7.65
CA ALA A 233 -3.29 15.80 6.60
C ALA A 233 -2.45 15.13 5.51
N ALA A 234 -1.93 13.93 5.77
CA ALA A 234 -1.11 13.16 4.84
C ALA A 234 -1.35 11.66 5.06
N PRO A 235 -2.59 11.16 4.86
CA PRO A 235 -2.89 9.75 5.07
C PRO A 235 -2.07 8.89 4.09
N PRO A 236 -1.53 7.74 4.53
CA PRO A 236 -0.88 6.84 3.61
C PRO A 236 -1.91 6.21 2.65
N VAL A 237 -1.42 5.70 1.52
CA VAL A 237 -2.18 4.78 0.67
C VAL A 237 -2.61 3.58 1.53
N GLY A 238 -3.91 3.43 1.77
CA GLY A 238 -4.45 2.26 2.46
C GLY A 238 -4.37 1.00 1.58
N SER A 239 -4.31 -0.17 2.20
CA SER A 239 -4.22 -1.47 1.50
C SER A 239 -5.30 -1.65 0.43
N ILE A 240 -4.90 -2.14 -0.75
CA ILE A 240 -5.79 -2.48 -1.87
C ILE A 240 -5.31 -3.79 -2.48
N ALA A 241 -6.06 -4.86 -2.24
CA ALA A 241 -5.59 -6.22 -2.52
C ALA A 241 -4.18 -6.44 -1.92
N ARG A 242 -3.15 -6.61 -2.77
CA ARG A 242 -1.75 -6.81 -2.32
C ARG A 242 -0.91 -5.54 -2.31
N THR A 243 -1.50 -4.39 -2.58
CA THR A 243 -0.76 -3.13 -2.73
C THR A 243 -0.91 -2.31 -1.47
N HIS A 244 0.22 -1.96 -0.86
CA HIS A 244 0.29 -1.27 0.44
C HIS A 244 1.04 0.07 0.38
N GLY A 245 1.26 0.60 -0.83
CA GLY A 245 1.98 1.85 -1.06
C GLY A 245 2.89 1.78 -2.29
N HIS A 246 4.03 2.46 -2.24
CA HIS A 246 5.02 2.46 -3.32
C HIS A 246 5.75 1.12 -3.37
N LEU A 247 5.77 0.45 -4.53
CA LEU A 247 6.53 -0.79 -4.71
C LEU A 247 8.03 -0.52 -4.58
N ILE A 248 8.71 -1.19 -3.66
CA ILE A 248 10.18 -1.11 -3.45
C ILE A 248 10.88 -2.28 -4.14
N PHE A 249 10.31 -3.47 -4.05
CA PHE A 249 10.89 -4.67 -4.60
C PHE A 249 9.80 -5.64 -5.04
N LYS A 250 10.03 -6.37 -6.13
CA LYS A 250 9.27 -7.59 -6.44
C LYS A 250 10.20 -8.67 -6.98
N GLY A 251 9.86 -9.94 -6.75
CA GLY A 251 10.72 -11.03 -7.19
C GLY A 251 10.11 -12.41 -7.11
N THR A 252 10.73 -13.32 -7.87
CA THR A 252 10.61 -14.77 -7.81
C THR A 252 11.94 -15.35 -7.32
N PRO A 253 12.03 -16.65 -7.02
CA PRO A 253 13.27 -17.30 -6.62
C PRO A 253 14.43 -17.17 -7.60
N ARG A 254 14.18 -16.79 -8.86
CA ARG A 254 15.21 -16.68 -9.92
C ARG A 254 15.58 -15.26 -10.27
N ALA A 255 14.68 -14.31 -10.03
CA ALA A 255 14.82 -12.94 -10.50
C ALA A 255 14.06 -11.98 -9.60
N GLY A 256 14.56 -10.78 -9.44
CA GLY A 256 13.83 -9.71 -8.77
C GLY A 256 14.21 -8.37 -9.34
N ARG A 257 13.42 -7.35 -9.02
CA ARG A 257 13.60 -5.99 -9.52
C ARG A 257 13.36 -4.98 -8.41
N TRP A 258 14.23 -3.98 -8.38
CA TRP A 258 14.13 -2.85 -7.46
C TRP A 258 13.39 -1.66 -8.07
N TYR A 259 12.65 -0.95 -7.24
CA TYR A 259 11.81 0.16 -7.65
C TYR A 259 12.03 1.39 -6.75
N GLY A 260 12.13 2.56 -7.37
CA GLY A 260 12.45 3.81 -6.70
C GLY A 260 13.93 3.98 -6.36
N GLY A 261 14.25 5.12 -5.75
CA GLY A 261 15.62 5.57 -5.52
C GLY A 261 16.20 5.33 -4.13
N ASP A 262 15.53 4.57 -3.26
CA ASP A 262 16.08 4.26 -1.94
C ASP A 262 17.08 3.09 -1.99
N ASP A 263 17.94 2.99 -0.98
CA ASP A 263 19.05 2.04 -0.94
C ASP A 263 18.77 0.78 -0.13
N ARG A 264 17.60 0.70 0.52
CA ARG A 264 17.25 -0.38 1.44
C ARG A 264 15.75 -0.57 1.60
N VAL A 265 15.40 -1.77 2.04
CA VAL A 265 14.11 -2.05 2.65
C VAL A 265 14.16 -1.52 4.08
N ARG A 266 13.10 -0.85 4.51
CA ARG A 266 13.08 -0.15 5.79
C ARG A 266 12.07 -0.74 6.75
N ARG A 267 12.30 -0.50 8.03
CA ARG A 267 11.28 -0.68 9.06
C ARG A 267 9.99 0.06 8.69
N GLY A 268 8.87 -0.64 8.84
CA GLY A 268 7.52 -0.19 8.47
C GLY A 268 7.12 -0.48 7.03
N ASP A 269 8.03 -0.95 6.17
CA ASP A 269 7.66 -1.49 4.86
C ASP A 269 6.77 -2.74 5.05
N VAL A 270 5.90 -3.02 4.09
CA VAL A 270 4.98 -4.18 4.09
C VAL A 270 5.45 -5.19 3.07
N VAL A 271 5.59 -6.45 3.47
CA VAL A 271 5.93 -7.54 2.56
C VAL A 271 4.70 -8.40 2.29
N GLU A 272 4.53 -8.78 1.03
CA GLU A 272 3.49 -9.65 0.51
C GLU A 272 4.13 -10.87 -0.14
N TRP A 273 3.61 -12.05 0.20
CA TRP A 273 4.05 -13.33 -0.34
C TRP A 273 2.90 -14.05 -1.03
N ARG A 274 3.20 -14.71 -2.14
CA ARG A 274 2.25 -15.59 -2.83
C ARG A 274 2.87 -16.93 -3.13
N LEU A 275 2.21 -18.02 -2.69
CA LEU A 275 2.63 -19.40 -2.93
C LEU A 275 4.12 -19.61 -2.61
N ALA A 276 4.61 -18.92 -1.59
CA ALA A 276 6.02 -18.75 -1.34
C ALA A 276 6.54 -19.87 -0.44
N ARG A 277 7.76 -20.33 -0.72
CA ARG A 277 8.49 -21.25 0.15
C ARG A 277 9.88 -20.73 0.43
N LEU A 278 10.25 -20.69 1.71
CA LEU A 278 11.61 -20.43 2.15
C LEU A 278 12.17 -21.65 2.89
N ASP A 279 13.26 -22.19 2.37
CA ASP A 279 14.07 -23.17 3.10
C ASP A 279 14.81 -22.45 4.24
N LEU A 280 14.72 -23.03 5.43
CA LEU A 280 15.34 -22.56 6.66
C LEU A 280 16.52 -23.48 7.04
N PRO A 281 17.40 -23.05 7.96
CA PRO A 281 18.48 -23.90 8.43
C PRO A 281 18.00 -25.26 8.96
N ARG A 282 18.87 -26.27 8.87
CA ARG A 282 18.61 -27.64 9.35
C ARG A 282 17.46 -28.37 8.62
N GLY A 283 17.21 -28.01 7.36
CA GLY A 283 16.21 -28.67 6.51
C GLY A 283 14.77 -28.32 6.87
N ALA A 284 14.56 -27.36 7.78
CA ALA A 284 13.24 -26.78 8.00
C ALA A 284 12.82 -25.93 6.79
N TYR A 285 11.54 -25.64 6.66
CA TYR A 285 11.03 -24.68 5.68
C TYR A 285 9.84 -23.92 6.27
N ALA A 286 9.56 -22.76 5.70
CA ALA A 286 8.33 -22.03 5.93
C ALA A 286 7.62 -21.85 4.59
N SER A 287 6.31 -22.10 4.59
CA SER A 287 5.44 -21.86 3.45
C SER A 287 4.51 -20.71 3.78
N PHE A 288 4.37 -19.78 2.83
CA PHE A 288 3.56 -18.58 2.96
C PHE A 288 2.59 -18.51 1.80
N GLY A 289 1.43 -17.94 2.07
CA GLY A 289 0.46 -17.62 1.04
C GLY A 289 -0.06 -18.84 0.31
N ASN A 290 -1.02 -19.53 0.94
CA ASN A 290 -1.96 -20.40 0.23
C ASN A 290 -3.35 -19.73 0.23
N PRO A 291 -3.60 -18.70 -0.60
CA PRO A 291 -2.70 -18.16 -1.63
C PRO A 291 -1.82 -16.98 -1.19
N ASP A 292 -2.16 -16.24 -0.12
CA ASP A 292 -1.56 -14.92 0.17
C ASP A 292 -1.10 -14.77 1.64
N HIS A 293 -0.02 -14.02 1.87
CA HIS A 293 0.47 -13.73 3.21
C HIS A 293 1.14 -12.36 3.30
N THR A 294 0.62 -11.52 4.19
CA THR A 294 1.13 -10.17 4.48
C THR A 294 1.88 -10.14 5.79
N ALA A 295 2.97 -9.36 5.86
CA ALA A 295 3.66 -9.06 7.10
C ALA A 295 4.22 -7.63 7.10
N VAL A 296 4.49 -7.09 8.29
CA VAL A 296 5.12 -5.78 8.47
C VAL A 296 6.58 -5.95 8.81
N ILE A 297 7.47 -5.30 8.06
CA ILE A 297 8.92 -5.33 8.28
C ILE A 297 9.26 -4.46 9.48
N THR A 298 10.06 -4.99 10.40
CA THR A 298 10.38 -4.36 11.68
C THR A 298 11.84 -3.96 11.84
N ALA A 299 12.71 -4.34 10.90
CA ALA A 299 14.08 -3.87 10.83
C ALA A 299 14.48 -3.55 9.40
N ASP A 300 15.37 -2.56 9.24
CA ASP A 300 15.98 -2.26 7.95
C ASP A 300 16.75 -3.47 7.41
N ALA A 301 16.63 -3.72 6.11
CA ALA A 301 17.42 -4.71 5.39
C ALA A 301 18.17 -4.01 4.24
N VAL A 302 19.50 -3.95 4.38
CA VAL A 302 20.39 -3.35 3.38
C VAL A 302 20.80 -4.45 2.39
N PRO A 303 20.48 -4.31 1.09
CA PRO A 303 20.89 -5.29 0.11
C PRO A 303 22.42 -5.37 -0.01
N THR A 304 22.94 -6.52 -0.42
CA THR A 304 24.40 -6.77 -0.58
C THR A 304 25.09 -5.86 -1.59
N ARG A 305 24.34 -5.20 -2.45
CA ARG A 305 24.79 -4.12 -3.34
C ARG A 305 23.78 -2.99 -3.38
N THR A 306 24.24 -1.79 -3.70
CA THR A 306 23.35 -0.64 -3.87
C THR A 306 22.36 -0.90 -5.00
N PRO A 307 21.05 -0.92 -4.72
CA PRO A 307 20.06 -1.13 -5.75
C PRO A 307 19.91 0.11 -6.64
N VAL A 308 19.43 -0.11 -7.85
CA VAL A 308 19.15 0.95 -8.83
C VAL A 308 17.72 0.75 -9.32
N HIS A 309 16.97 1.84 -9.50
CA HIS A 309 15.62 1.77 -10.02
C HIS A 309 15.57 0.99 -11.34
N GLY A 310 14.68 0.00 -11.43
CA GLY A 310 14.52 -0.87 -12.59
C GLY A 310 15.64 -1.90 -12.72
N GLY A 311 16.68 -1.84 -11.88
CA GLY A 311 17.76 -2.81 -11.87
C GLY A 311 17.30 -4.17 -11.35
N ALA A 312 17.86 -5.23 -11.93
CA ALA A 312 17.72 -6.57 -11.37
C ALA A 312 18.30 -6.59 -9.94
N LEU A 313 17.66 -7.33 -9.04
CA LEU A 313 18.13 -7.61 -7.68
C LEU A 313 17.56 -8.98 -7.27
N HIS A 314 18.42 -9.96 -7.08
CA HIS A 314 17.97 -11.29 -6.69
C HIS A 314 17.48 -11.26 -5.22
N PRO A 315 16.40 -11.97 -4.85
CA PRO A 315 15.88 -11.93 -3.47
C PRO A 315 16.92 -12.26 -2.40
N SER A 316 17.86 -13.18 -2.67
CA SER A 316 18.95 -13.51 -1.75
C SER A 316 19.87 -12.31 -1.44
N GLU A 317 19.92 -11.31 -2.32
CA GLU A 317 20.70 -10.09 -2.13
C GLU A 317 20.07 -9.17 -1.08
N LEU A 318 18.79 -9.33 -0.72
CA LEU A 318 18.16 -8.63 0.41
C LEU A 318 18.58 -9.21 1.78
N VAL A 319 19.37 -10.29 1.78
CA VAL A 319 19.91 -10.98 2.97
C VAL A 319 18.82 -11.63 3.82
N GLN A 320 18.08 -10.84 4.59
CA GLN A 320 17.03 -11.31 5.48
C GLN A 320 15.97 -10.23 5.73
N LEU A 321 14.75 -10.66 6.01
CA LEU A 321 13.66 -9.78 6.46
C LEU A 321 13.27 -10.13 7.89
N GLU A 322 13.23 -9.14 8.76
CA GLU A 322 12.66 -9.25 10.10
C GLU A 322 11.25 -8.68 10.08
N VAL A 323 10.25 -9.49 10.42
CA VAL A 323 8.84 -9.13 10.28
C VAL A 323 8.04 -9.44 11.54
N VAL A 324 6.93 -8.72 11.70
CA VAL A 324 5.81 -9.17 12.50
C VAL A 324 4.71 -9.61 11.55
N GLU A 325 4.22 -10.82 11.76
CA GLU A 325 3.18 -11.45 10.96
C GLU A 325 2.15 -12.11 11.86
N GLN A 326 0.94 -12.30 11.33
CA GLN A 326 -0.10 -13.12 11.94
C GLN A 326 -0.76 -14.01 10.89
N GLY A 327 -1.59 -14.93 11.32
CA GLY A 327 -2.48 -15.70 10.46
C GLY A 327 -3.67 -16.21 11.26
N VAL A 328 -4.64 -16.85 10.59
CA VAL A 328 -5.93 -17.25 11.18
C VAL A 328 -5.78 -17.97 12.53
N ASP A 329 -4.76 -18.84 12.66
CA ASP A 329 -4.51 -19.64 13.86
C ASP A 329 -3.26 -19.20 14.64
N SER A 330 -2.63 -18.09 14.26
CA SER A 330 -1.37 -17.63 14.87
C SER A 330 -1.43 -16.14 15.17
N PRO A 331 -1.47 -15.74 16.46
CA PRO A 331 -1.43 -14.33 16.82
C PRO A 331 -0.10 -13.69 16.39
N PRO A 332 -0.04 -12.35 16.28
CA PRO A 332 1.16 -11.62 15.88
C PRO A 332 2.44 -12.10 16.57
N VAL A 333 3.42 -12.47 15.76
CA VAL A 333 4.72 -12.97 16.21
C VAL A 333 5.84 -12.38 15.35
N LYS A 334 6.98 -12.13 16.00
CA LYS A 334 8.19 -11.66 15.34
C LYS A 334 8.99 -12.83 14.78
N LYS A 335 9.37 -12.75 13.51
CA LYS A 335 10.16 -13.77 12.81
C LYS A 335 11.22 -13.13 11.90
N THR A 336 12.24 -13.91 11.59
CA THR A 336 13.32 -13.50 10.68
C THR A 336 13.47 -14.53 9.58
N TYR A 337 13.46 -14.07 8.33
CA TYR A 337 13.47 -14.92 7.15
C TYR A 337 14.71 -14.64 6.30
N PRO A 338 15.67 -15.59 6.20
CA PRO A 338 16.80 -15.45 5.30
C PRO A 338 16.36 -15.68 3.85
N LEU A 339 16.46 -14.64 3.00
CA LEU A 339 15.96 -14.71 1.63
C LEU A 339 16.84 -15.54 0.68
N ALA A 340 18.04 -15.92 1.12
CA ALA A 340 18.84 -16.95 0.45
C ALA A 340 18.10 -18.31 0.36
N GLY A 341 17.13 -18.55 1.24
CA GLY A 341 16.30 -19.74 1.26
C GLY A 341 15.09 -19.69 0.32
N PHE A 342 14.82 -18.59 -0.39
CA PHE A 342 13.61 -18.47 -1.22
C PHE A 342 13.63 -19.42 -2.42
N LYS A 343 12.70 -20.38 -2.47
CA LYS A 343 12.68 -21.50 -3.43
C LYS A 343 11.52 -21.47 -4.41
N ASP A 344 10.35 -21.06 -3.96
CA ASP A 344 9.11 -21.06 -4.75
C ASP A 344 8.31 -19.78 -4.49
N GLY A 345 7.44 -19.42 -5.44
CA GLY A 345 6.45 -18.36 -5.30
C GLY A 345 6.93 -16.96 -5.69
N GLU A 346 6.27 -15.96 -5.13
CA GLU A 346 6.48 -14.54 -5.45
C GLU A 346 6.50 -13.69 -4.17
N VAL A 347 7.23 -12.58 -4.23
CA VAL A 347 7.33 -11.60 -3.15
C VAL A 347 7.23 -10.18 -3.69
N TRP A 348 6.55 -9.31 -2.94
CA TRP A 348 6.53 -7.86 -3.14
C TRP A 348 6.81 -7.16 -1.82
N ILE A 349 7.52 -6.05 -1.86
CA ILE A 349 7.77 -5.18 -0.71
C ILE A 349 7.29 -3.79 -1.08
N TYR A 350 6.43 -3.21 -0.25
CA TYR A 350 5.84 -1.90 -0.43
C TYR A 350 6.24 -0.97 0.70
N ARG A 351 6.54 0.28 0.36
CA ARG A 351 6.70 1.36 1.32
C ARG A 351 5.38 2.11 1.50
N PRO A 352 4.89 2.27 2.74
CA PRO A 352 3.82 3.22 3.01
C PRO A 352 4.22 4.63 2.55
N VAL A 353 3.36 5.25 1.74
CA VAL A 353 3.56 6.59 1.17
C VAL A 353 2.24 7.34 1.18
N GLY A 354 2.28 8.67 1.23
CA GLY A 354 1.09 9.51 1.28
C GLY A 354 0.26 9.41 -0.01
N MET A 355 -1.06 9.25 0.12
CA MET A 355 -1.99 9.09 -1.01
C MET A 355 -1.88 10.28 -1.97
N GLN A 356 -2.11 11.50 -1.48
CA GLN A 356 -2.01 12.71 -2.28
C GLN A 356 -0.60 12.95 -2.85
N ALA A 357 0.46 12.67 -2.08
CA ALA A 357 1.84 12.95 -2.48
C ALA A 357 2.35 12.00 -3.57
N TYR A 358 1.90 10.74 -3.55
CA TYR A 358 2.36 9.71 -4.48
C TYR A 358 1.39 9.49 -5.64
N VAL A 359 0.11 9.28 -5.35
CA VAL A 359 -0.92 9.02 -6.36
C VAL A 359 -1.37 10.31 -7.04
N GLY A 360 -1.23 11.45 -6.37
CA GLY A 360 -1.58 12.76 -6.91
C GLY A 360 -3.02 13.19 -6.68
N ALA A 361 -3.86 12.33 -6.10
CA ALA A 361 -5.25 12.63 -5.77
C ALA A 361 -5.78 11.75 -4.64
N GLU A 362 -6.68 12.29 -3.84
CA GLU A 362 -7.56 11.49 -2.98
C GLU A 362 -8.69 10.84 -3.81
N LEU A 363 -9.17 9.67 -3.36
CA LEU A 363 -10.25 8.97 -4.03
C LEU A 363 -11.60 9.64 -3.77
N ALA A 364 -12.22 10.16 -4.82
CA ALA A 364 -13.53 10.80 -4.81
C ALA A 364 -14.40 10.34 -6.00
N PRO A 365 -15.73 10.55 -5.99
CA PRO A 365 -16.62 10.19 -7.11
C PRO A 365 -16.29 10.89 -8.43
N THR A 366 -15.68 12.08 -8.37
CA THR A 366 -15.21 12.87 -9.50
C THR A 366 -13.75 13.26 -9.29
N PRO A 367 -13.00 13.59 -10.36
CA PRO A 367 -11.64 14.11 -10.21
C PRO A 367 -11.63 15.33 -9.26
N PRO A 368 -10.75 15.35 -8.23
CA PRO A 368 -10.61 16.52 -7.39
C PRO A 368 -10.15 17.76 -8.18
N ALA A 369 -10.57 18.95 -7.74
CA ALA A 369 -10.19 20.20 -8.40
C ALA A 369 -8.66 20.36 -8.46
N GLY A 370 -8.14 20.72 -9.65
CA GLY A 370 -6.70 20.95 -9.87
C GLY A 370 -5.88 19.70 -10.17
N VAL A 371 -6.46 18.50 -10.08
CA VAL A 371 -5.81 17.26 -10.54
C VAL A 371 -5.77 17.25 -12.05
N ARG A 372 -4.59 17.01 -12.63
CA ARG A 372 -4.41 16.85 -14.08
C ARG A 372 -4.68 15.41 -14.47
N THR A 373 -5.87 15.16 -14.98
CA THR A 373 -6.29 13.87 -15.51
C THR A 373 -5.98 13.75 -17.00
N LEU A 374 -6.01 12.52 -17.49
CA LEU A 374 -5.92 12.16 -18.91
C LEU A 374 -7.29 11.69 -19.41
N THR A 375 -7.57 11.91 -20.69
CA THR A 375 -8.75 11.42 -21.40
C THR A 375 -8.32 10.65 -22.65
N LEU A 376 -9.21 9.81 -23.19
CA LEU A 376 -9.00 9.11 -24.47
C LEU A 376 -9.24 10.01 -25.68
#